data_AF-A0A844GUE4-F1
#
_entry.id   AF-A0A844GUE4-F1
#
_cell.length_a   1.000
_cell.length_b   1.000
_cell.length_c   1.000
_cell.angle_alpha   90.00
_cell.angle_beta   90.00
_cell.angle_gamma   90.00
#
_symmetry.space_group_name_H-M   'P 1'
#
loop_
_entity.id
_entity.type
_entity.pdbx_description
1 polymer ?
#
loop_
_entity_poly.entity_id
_entity_poly.type
_entity_poly.pdbx_seq_one_letter_code
_entity_poly.pdbx_strand_id
1 'polypeptide(L)' 'MTKLQLIQAEIETLTSDDFTYLKNWINELDAQQWEKQIEQDSNDGKLDFLIEEALLEKSKNQLQEL' A
#
# COMPACT_ATOMS: atom_id res chain seq x y z
N MET A 1 -4.82 5.58 30.59
CA MET A 1 -4.95 4.73 29.39
C MET A 1 -5.19 5.63 28.20
N THR A 2 -4.45 5.45 27.11
CA THR A 2 -4.67 6.20 25.86
C THR A 2 -5.79 5.55 25.05
N LYS A 3 -6.36 6.28 24.08
CA LYS A 3 -7.33 5.74 23.12
C LYS A 3 -6.77 4.50 22.40
N LEU A 4 -5.49 4.53 22.03
CA LEU A 4 -4.83 3.41 21.35
C LEU A 4 -4.75 2.17 22.24
N GLN A 5 -4.37 2.34 23.52
CA GLN A 5 -4.29 1.23 24.48
C GLN A 5 -5.65 0.58 24.72
N LEU A 6 -6.74 1.37 24.73
CA LEU A 6 -8.10 0.82 24.83
C LEU A 6 -8.45 -0.02 23.60
N ILE A 7 -8.18 0.49 22.39
CA ILE A 7 -8.43 -0.25 21.15
C ILE A 7 -7.63 -1.56 21.13
N GLN A 8 -6.37 -1.55 21.55
CA GLN A 8 -5.55 -2.76 21.64
C GLN A 8 -6.16 -3.79 22.60
N ALA A 9 -6.60 -3.35 23.79
CA ALA A 9 -7.25 -4.22 24.75
C ALA A 9 -8.56 -4.83 24.19
N GLU A 10 -9.38 -4.04 23.49
CA GLU A 10 -10.60 -4.56 22.85
C GLU A 10 -10.29 -5.57 21.75
N ILE A 11 -9.25 -5.33 20.94
CA ILE A 11 -8.80 -6.26 19.89
C ILE A 11 -8.39 -7.62 20.48
N GLU A 12 -7.74 -7.62 21.64
CA GLU A 12 -7.35 -8.85 22.34
C GLU A 12 -8.54 -9.69 22.83
N THR A 13 -9.73 -9.09 22.96
CA THR A 13 -10.96 -9.80 23.37
C THR A 13 -11.75 -10.38 22.20
N LEU A 14 -11.35 -10.10 20.97
CA LEU A 14 -12.09 -10.54 19.78
C LEU A 14 -12.04 -12.06 19.61
N THR A 15 -13.12 -12.59 19.01
CA THR A 15 -13.10 -13.96 18.51
C THR A 15 -12.13 -14.09 17.33
N SER A 16 -11.73 -15.31 16.98
CA SER A 16 -10.87 -15.56 15.82
C SER A 16 -11.47 -15.01 14.52
N ASP A 17 -12.80 -15.10 14.37
CA ASP A 17 -13.50 -14.65 13.17
C ASP A 17 -13.53 -13.12 13.09
N ASP A 18 -13.88 -12.46 14.19
CA ASP A 18 -13.90 -10.99 14.27
C ASP A 18 -12.49 -10.40 14.10
N PHE A 19 -11.48 -11.05 14.68
CA PHE A 19 -10.09 -10.65 14.50
C PHE A 19 -9.66 -10.80 13.03
N THR A 20 -10.05 -11.89 12.38
CA THR A 20 -9.74 -12.11 10.95
C THR A 20 -10.42 -11.07 10.07
N TYR A 21 -11.70 -10.78 10.34
CA TYR A 21 -12.43 -9.72 9.65
C TYR A 21 -11.75 -8.35 9.83
N LEU A 22 -11.42 -7.98 11.07
CA LEU A 22 -10.74 -6.72 11.38
C LEU A 22 -9.39 -6.62 10.66
N LYS A 23 -8.60 -7.70 10.66
CA LYS A 23 -7.30 -7.73 9.97
C LYS A 23 -7.46 -7.48 8.46
N ASN A 24 -8.45 -8.11 7.83
CA ASN A 24 -8.71 -7.91 6.41
C ASN A 24 -9.12 -6.47 6.11
N TRP A 25 -10.00 -5.90 6.94
CA TRP A 25 -10.40 -4.50 6.81
C TRP A 25 -9.23 -3.51 6.97
N ILE A 26 -8.31 -3.76 7.92
CA ILE A 26 -7.09 -2.93 8.07
C ILE A 26 -6.23 -3.00 6.80
N ASN A 27 -6.04 -4.20 6.22
CA ASN A 27 -5.28 -4.35 4.98
C ASN A 27 -5.93 -3.59 3.81
N GLU A 28 -7.26 -3.61 3.71
CA GLU A 28 -8.00 -2.84 2.71
C GLU A 28 -7.84 -1.32 2.92
N LEU A 29 -7.89 -0.87 4.18
CA LEU A 29 -7.68 0.53 4.53
C LEU A 29 -6.26 0.99 4.15
N ASP A 30 -5.26 0.17 4.44
CA ASP A 30 -3.87 0.45 4.04
C ASP A 30 -3.76 0.48 2.52
N ALA A 31 -4.31 -0.51 1.79
CA ALA A 31 -4.31 -0.52 0.34
C ALA A 31 -4.89 0.77 -0.26
N GLN A 32 -6.02 1.27 0.27
CA GLN A 32 -6.62 2.54 -0.17
C GLN A 32 -5.74 3.76 0.10
N GLN A 33 -4.97 3.76 1.19
CA GLN A 33 -4.00 4.83 1.46
C GLN A 33 -2.82 4.77 0.50
N TRP A 34 -2.33 3.56 0.21
CA TRP A 34 -1.27 3.32 -0.77
C TRP A 34 -1.68 3.75 -2.17
N GLU A 35 -2.91 3.46 -2.61
CA GLU A 35 -3.43 3.93 -3.91
C GLU A 35 -3.37 5.46 -4.01
N LYS A 36 -3.84 6.18 -2.98
CA LYS A 36 -3.79 7.64 -2.94
C LYS A 36 -2.36 8.18 -2.95
N GLN A 37 -1.46 7.53 -2.22
CA GLN A 37 -0.05 7.93 -2.17
C GLN A 37 0.61 7.77 -3.53
N ILE A 38 0.37 6.64 -4.22
CA ILE A 38 0.90 6.39 -5.56
C ILE A 38 0.35 7.42 -6.56
N GLU A 39 -0.94 7.71 -6.52
CA GLU A 39 -1.55 8.73 -7.38
C GLU A 39 -0.92 10.11 -7.14
N GLN A 40 -0.73 10.49 -5.88
CA GLN A 40 -0.08 11.75 -5.54
C GLN A 40 1.38 11.77 -6.01
N ASP A 41 2.14 10.71 -5.77
CA ASP A 41 3.55 10.64 -6.16
C ASP A 41 3.72 10.64 -7.68
N SER A 42 2.78 10.04 -8.42
CA SER A 42 2.71 10.14 -9.87
C SER A 42 2.44 11.57 -10.32
N ASN A 43 1.48 12.27 -9.69
CA ASN A 43 1.16 13.66 -10.04
C ASN A 43 2.28 14.64 -9.65
N ASP A 44 3.03 14.35 -8.59
CA ASP A 44 4.19 15.11 -8.14
C ASP A 44 5.45 14.84 -8.99
N GLY A 45 5.39 13.93 -9.98
CA GLY A 45 6.51 13.53 -10.83
C GLY A 45 7.58 12.68 -10.13
N LYS A 46 7.32 12.21 -8.90
CA LYS A 46 8.29 11.39 -8.13
C LYS A 46 8.54 10.03 -8.77
N LEU A 47 7.62 9.57 -9.61
CA LEU A 47 7.70 8.31 -10.33
C LEU A 47 8.26 8.44 -11.75
N ASP A 48 8.63 9.66 -12.19
CA ASP A 48 9.11 9.92 -13.56
C ASP A 48 10.39 9.15 -13.89
N PHE A 49 11.25 8.88 -12.89
CA PHE A 49 12.46 8.09 -13.09
C PHE A 49 12.16 6.67 -13.62
N LEU A 50 11.01 6.09 -13.27
CA LEU A 50 10.60 4.77 -13.77
C LEU A 50 10.28 4.84 -15.28
N ILE A 51 9.72 5.96 -15.74
CA ILE A 51 9.46 6.21 -17.15
C ILE A 51 10.80 6.34 -17.90
N GLU A 52 11.74 7.11 -17.35
CA GLU A 52 13.07 7.28 -17.92
C GLU A 52 13.82 5.94 -18.03
N GLU A 53 13.81 5.13 -16.97
CA GLU A 53 14.40 3.79 -16.97
C GLU A 53 13.77 2.89 -18.04
N ALA A 54 12.43 2.87 -18.14
CA ALA A 54 11.73 2.09 -19.15
C ALA A 54 12.12 2.53 -20.58
N LEU A 55 12.27 3.84 -20.82
CA LEU A 55 12.70 4.36 -22.12
C LEU A 55 14.15 4.00 -22.43
N LEU A 56 15.04 4.05 -21.44
CA LEU A 56 16.43 3.65 -21.59
C LEU A 56 16.55 2.16 -21.93
N GLU A 57 15.88 1.28 -21.22
CA GLU A 57 15.89 -0.16 -21.49
C GLU A 57 15.27 -0.50 -22.85
N LYS A 58 14.21 0.22 -23.24
CA LYS A 58 13.65 0.14 -24.59
C LYS A 58 14.68 0.51 -25.67
N SER A 59 15.42 1.59 -25.47
CA SER A 59 16.45 2.02 -26.43
C SER A 59 17.58 1.01 -26.59
N LYS A 60 17.85 0.21 -25.56
CA LYS A 60 18.86 -0.85 -25.56
C LYS A 60 18.33 -2.19 -26.13
N ASN A 61 17.05 -2.28 -26.49
CA ASN A 61 16.36 -3.54 -26.80
C ASN A 61 16.50 -4.57 -25.66
N GLN A 62 16.54 -4.11 -24.41
CA GLN A 62 16.69 -4.95 -23.21
C GLN A 62 15.38 -5.11 -22.42
N LEU A 63 14.26 -4.63 -22.96
CA LEU A 63 12.96 -4.89 -22.36
C LEU A 63 12.70 -6.39 -22.28
N GLN A 64 12.30 -6.85 -21.11
CA GLN A 64 11.89 -8.23 -20.89
C GLN A 64 10.60 -8.50 -21.67
N GLU A 65 10.53 -9.62 -22.39
CA GLU A 65 9.26 -10.09 -22.94
C GLU A 65 8.32 -10.48 -21.78
N LEU A 66 7.09 -9.96 -21.84
CA LEU A 66 6.03 -10.19 -20.85
C LEU A 66 5.33 -11.53 -21.05
#